data_AF-A0A8S3Z8X0-F1
#
_entry.id   AF-A0A8S3Z8X0-F1
#
_cell.length_a   1.000
_cell.length_b   1.000
_cell.length_c   1.000
_cell.angle_alpha   90.00
_cell.angle_beta   90.00
_cell.angle_gamma   90.00
#
_symmetry.space_group_name_H-M   'P 1'
#
loop_
_entity.id
_entity.type
_entity.pdbx_description
1 polymer ?
#
loop_
_entity_poly.entity_id
_entity_poly.type
_entity_poly.pdbx_seq_one_letter_code
_entity_poly.pdbx_strand_id
1 'polypeptide(L)'
;MLVVHAIDSADVVWAGCCVGWLLCGLAVVWAGCCVGWLLCGLDVVWAGCCVGWLLCGLAVVWAGCCVGWLLCGLAVVWAGCCVGWMLCGLDVVWAGCCVGWLLCGLVVVWASCCVDWLLCGLAVVWAGCCVDWLLCGLDVVWAGCCVGWLLCGLVVVQTGCCVG
;
A
#
# COMPACT_ATOMS: atom_id res chain seq x y z
N MET A 1 -16.07 -13.74 -16.85
CA MET A 1 -16.56 -12.55 -17.57
C MET A 1 -15.41 -11.56 -17.57
N LEU A 2 -14.82 -11.34 -18.74
CA LEU A 2 -13.66 -10.47 -18.96
C LEU A 2 -14.24 -9.23 -19.63
N VAL A 3 -14.20 -8.09 -18.95
CA VAL A 3 -14.68 -6.84 -19.53
C VAL A 3 -13.51 -5.88 -19.52
N VAL A 4 -12.83 -5.78 -20.67
CA VAL A 4 -11.86 -4.71 -20.91
C VAL A 4 -12.70 -3.46 -21.19
N HIS A 5 -13.00 -2.72 -20.15
CA HIS A 5 -13.60 -1.39 -20.28
C HIS A 5 -12.45 -0.39 -20.34
N ALA A 6 -12.06 0.04 -21.55
CA ALA A 6 -11.39 1.33 -21.70
C ALA A 6 -12.49 2.38 -21.54
N ILE A 7 -12.46 3.12 -20.43
CA ILE A 7 -13.43 4.19 -20.18
C ILE A 7 -12.66 5.48 -19.96
N ASP A 8 -13.07 6.53 -20.67
CA ASP A 8 -12.38 7.81 -20.76
C ASP A 8 -13.17 8.94 -20.05
N SER A 9 -13.90 8.65 -18.97
CA SER A 9 -14.72 9.63 -18.24
C SER A 9 -14.94 9.29 -16.75
N ALA A 10 -15.74 10.10 -16.04
CA ALA A 10 -16.08 9.88 -14.63
C ALA A 10 -17.02 8.70 -14.46
N ASP A 11 -16.53 7.56 -13.95
CA ASP A 11 -17.27 6.30 -13.96
C ASP A 11 -17.48 5.69 -12.57
N VAL A 12 -18.60 4.98 -12.41
CA VAL A 12 -18.92 4.17 -11.23
C VAL A 12 -19.12 2.73 -11.65
N VAL A 13 -18.29 1.82 -11.12
CA VAL A 13 -18.27 0.40 -11.49
C VAL A 13 -18.64 -0.46 -10.28
N TRP A 14 -19.56 -1.40 -10.48
CA TRP A 14 -19.90 -2.45 -9.50
C TRP A 14 -19.70 -3.82 -10.13
N ALA A 15 -18.84 -4.65 -9.51
CA ALA A 15 -18.55 -5.99 -9.99
C ALA A 15 -18.44 -7.00 -8.83
N GLY A 16 -19.00 -8.19 -9.01
CA GLY A 16 -18.75 -9.31 -8.08
C GLY A 16 -17.33 -9.86 -8.22
N CYS A 17 -16.99 -10.32 -9.43
CA CYS A 17 -15.64 -10.77 -9.78
C CYS A 17 -15.23 -10.14 -11.12
N CYS A 18 -14.01 -9.62 -11.20
CA CYS A 18 -13.49 -8.92 -12.38
C CYS A 18 -12.04 -9.31 -12.68
N VAL A 19 -11.72 -9.42 -13.98
CA VAL A 19 -10.38 -9.75 -14.48
C VAL A 19 -10.02 -8.79 -15.61
N GLY A 20 -8.89 -8.11 -15.50
CA GLY A 20 -8.27 -7.30 -16.56
C GLY A 20 -8.99 -5.99 -16.86
N TRP A 21 -8.68 -4.93 -16.11
CA TRP A 21 -9.27 -3.59 -16.27
C TRP A 21 -8.21 -2.52 -16.51
N LEU A 22 -8.57 -1.52 -17.31
CA LEU A 22 -7.75 -0.37 -17.67
C LEU A 22 -8.61 0.88 -17.59
N LEU A 23 -8.48 1.65 -16.52
CA LEU A 23 -9.27 2.86 -16.27
C LEU A 23 -8.36 4.09 -16.35
N CYS A 24 -8.78 5.08 -17.13
CA CYS A 24 -8.09 6.35 -17.28
C CYS A 24 -9.06 7.49 -16.96
N GLY A 25 -8.78 8.28 -15.94
CA GLY A 25 -9.60 9.41 -15.54
C GLY A 25 -10.08 9.33 -14.09
N LEU A 26 -11.34 9.65 -13.86
CA LEU A 26 -11.93 9.67 -12.53
C LEU A 26 -12.79 8.42 -12.35
N ALA A 27 -12.45 7.53 -11.41
CA ALA A 27 -13.18 6.27 -11.24
C ALA A 27 -13.57 6.01 -9.79
N VAL A 28 -14.76 5.45 -9.60
CA VAL A 28 -15.22 4.87 -8.34
C VAL A 28 -15.54 3.40 -8.58
N VAL A 29 -14.86 2.50 -7.88
CA VAL A 29 -14.92 1.06 -8.14
C VAL A 29 -15.32 0.33 -6.87
N TRP A 30 -16.32 -0.54 -7.00
CA TRP A 30 -16.69 -1.53 -6.00
C TRP A 30 -16.56 -2.94 -6.57
N ALA A 31 -15.66 -3.74 -5.99
CA ALA A 31 -15.35 -5.09 -6.43
C ALA A 31 -15.35 -6.09 -5.27
N GLY A 32 -15.95 -7.26 -5.46
CA GLY A 32 -15.76 -8.38 -4.54
C GLY A 32 -14.35 -8.96 -4.67
N CYS A 33 -14.04 -9.52 -5.84
CA CYS A 33 -12.72 -10.06 -6.19
C CYS A 33 -12.21 -9.47 -7.51
N CYS A 34 -10.98 -8.97 -7.54
CA CYS A 34 -10.38 -8.31 -8.69
C CYS A 34 -8.99 -8.86 -9.01
N VAL A 35 -8.72 -9.12 -10.29
CA VAL A 35 -7.41 -9.56 -10.79
C VAL A 35 -6.98 -8.68 -11.95
N GLY A 36 -5.79 -8.07 -11.87
CA GLY A 36 -5.17 -7.32 -12.97
C GLY A 36 -5.88 -6.00 -13.27
N TRP A 37 -5.52 -4.95 -12.55
CA TRP A 37 -6.07 -3.61 -12.72
C TRP A 37 -4.97 -2.60 -12.99
N LEU A 38 -5.20 -1.72 -13.96
CA LEU A 38 -4.41 -0.52 -14.18
C LEU A 38 -5.36 0.67 -14.08
N LEU A 39 -5.15 1.52 -13.08
CA LEU A 39 -5.87 2.79 -12.96
C LEU A 39 -4.90 3.97 -13.05
N CYS A 40 -5.29 4.94 -13.84
CA CYS A 40 -4.54 6.18 -14.04
C CYS A 40 -5.48 7.35 -13.83
N GLY A 41 -5.24 8.16 -12.80
CA GLY A 41 -5.99 9.39 -12.58
C GLY A 41 -6.40 9.58 -11.13
N LEU A 42 -7.70 9.80 -10.90
CA LEU A 42 -8.27 10.04 -9.58
C LEU A 42 -9.25 8.91 -9.24
N ASP A 43 -8.83 8.01 -8.37
CA ASP A 43 -9.48 6.73 -8.16
C ASP A 43 -9.95 6.55 -6.71
N VAL A 44 -11.17 6.03 -6.55
CA VAL A 44 -11.68 5.54 -5.27
C VAL A 44 -12.07 4.08 -5.43
N VAL A 45 -11.44 3.21 -4.66
CA VAL A 45 -11.52 1.77 -4.85
C VAL A 45 -11.94 1.10 -3.55
N TRP A 46 -12.94 0.23 -3.65
CA TRP A 46 -13.34 -0.71 -2.60
C TRP A 46 -13.25 -2.13 -3.16
N ALA A 47 -12.41 -2.96 -2.55
CA ALA A 47 -12.17 -4.32 -2.96
C ALA A 47 -12.20 -5.30 -1.78
N GLY A 48 -12.89 -6.44 -1.92
CA GLY A 48 -12.75 -7.53 -0.97
C GLY A 48 -11.36 -8.17 -1.07
N CYS A 49 -11.07 -8.74 -2.24
CA CYS A 49 -9.78 -9.37 -2.55
C CYS A 49 -9.23 -8.84 -3.88
N CYS A 50 -7.97 -8.39 -3.90
CA CYS A 50 -7.31 -7.83 -5.08
C CYS A 50 -5.96 -8.50 -5.36
N VAL A 51 -5.71 -8.82 -6.62
CA VAL A 51 -4.43 -9.36 -7.10
C VAL A 51 -3.95 -8.56 -8.30
N GLY A 52 -2.74 -8.02 -8.25
CA GLY A 52 -2.09 -7.35 -9.38
C GLY A 52 -2.75 -6.01 -9.72
N TRP A 53 -2.37 -4.96 -9.00
CA TRP A 53 -2.89 -3.61 -9.20
C TRP A 53 -1.76 -2.63 -9.48
N LEU A 54 -1.99 -1.76 -10.44
CA LEU A 54 -1.14 -0.63 -10.73
C LEU A 54 -2.00 0.63 -10.68
N LEU A 55 -1.75 1.51 -9.71
CA LEU A 55 -2.40 2.83 -9.65
C LEU A 55 -1.39 3.94 -9.85
N CYS A 56 -1.72 4.87 -10.73
CA CYS A 56 -0.94 6.07 -10.98
C CYS A 56 -1.84 7.29 -10.78
N GLY A 57 -1.43 8.22 -9.91
CA GLY A 57 -2.16 9.46 -9.67
C GLY A 57 -2.62 9.60 -8.22
N LEU A 58 -3.87 10.00 -8.02
CA LEU A 58 -4.46 10.22 -6.71
C LEU A 58 -5.44 9.09 -6.39
N ALA A 59 -5.18 8.32 -5.34
CA ALA A 59 -5.95 7.13 -5.05
C ALA A 59 -6.43 7.07 -3.59
N VAL A 60 -7.67 6.62 -3.39
CA VAL A 60 -8.18 6.20 -2.09
C VAL A 60 -8.61 4.75 -2.21
N VAL A 61 -7.99 3.88 -1.41
CA VAL A 61 -8.14 2.44 -1.55
C VAL A 61 -8.57 1.83 -0.22
N TRP A 62 -9.60 0.99 -0.28
CA TRP A 62 -9.99 0.08 0.78
C TRP A 62 -9.97 -1.35 0.26
N ALA A 63 -9.16 -2.19 0.89
CA ALA A 63 -8.97 -3.57 0.50
C ALA A 63 -9.01 -4.51 1.70
N GLY A 64 -9.75 -5.62 1.59
CA GLY A 64 -9.67 -6.69 2.58
C GLY A 64 -8.32 -7.40 2.51
N CYS A 65 -8.03 -8.02 1.36
CA CYS A 65 -6.78 -8.72 1.07
C CYS A 65 -6.22 -8.28 -0.28
N CYS A 66 -4.92 -7.98 -0.32
CA CYS A 66 -4.26 -7.42 -1.49
C CYS A 66 -2.90 -8.08 -1.74
N VAL A 67 -2.67 -8.51 -2.98
CA VAL A 67 -1.42 -9.14 -3.41
C VAL A 67 -0.89 -8.43 -4.65
N GLY A 68 0.37 -8.00 -4.62
CA GLY A 68 1.05 -7.41 -5.78
C GLY A 68 0.46 -6.07 -6.16
N TRP A 69 0.86 -5.02 -5.46
CA TRP A 69 0.38 -3.66 -5.67
C TRP A 69 1.55 -2.74 -6.00
N LEU A 70 1.37 -1.93 -7.04
CA LEU A 70 2.25 -0.83 -7.36
C LEU A 70 1.42 0.45 -7.38
N LEU A 71 1.81 1.41 -6.56
CA LEU A 71 1.10 2.66 -6.48
C LEU A 71 2.10 3.82 -6.56
N CYS A 72 1.82 4.75 -7.46
CA CYS A 72 2.68 5.88 -7.78
C CYS A 72 1.85 7.16 -7.75
N GLY A 73 2.21 8.09 -6.86
CA GLY A 73 1.54 9.38 -6.75
C GLY A 73 1.14 9.69 -5.31
N LEU A 74 -0.13 10.00 -5.08
CA LEU A 74 -0.66 10.36 -3.78
C LEU A 74 -1.75 9.38 -3.38
N ALA A 75 -1.57 8.65 -2.28
CA ALA A 75 -2.56 7.69 -1.87
C ALA A 75 -2.87 7.65 -0.38
N VAL A 76 -4.11 7.24 -0.14
CA VAL A 76 -4.58 6.79 1.17
C VAL A 76 -5.08 5.37 1.04
N VAL A 77 -4.50 4.46 1.82
CA VAL A 77 -4.77 3.03 1.71
C VAL A 77 -5.19 2.48 3.06
N TRP A 78 -6.29 1.74 3.07
CA TRP A 78 -6.68 0.86 4.16
C TRP A 78 -6.69 -0.59 3.67
N ALA A 79 -5.87 -1.43 4.29
CA ALA A 79 -5.73 -2.84 3.95
C ALA A 79 -5.85 -3.72 5.20
N GLY A 80 -6.60 -4.82 5.10
CA GLY A 80 -6.57 -5.87 6.13
C GLY A 80 -5.23 -6.63 6.07
N CYS A 81 -4.99 -7.30 4.96
CA CYS A 81 -3.76 -8.05 4.68
C CYS A 81 -3.16 -7.63 3.33
N CYS A 82 -1.85 -7.40 3.31
CA CYS A 82 -1.15 -6.91 2.13
C CYS A 82 0.19 -7.62 1.92
N VAL A 83 0.41 -8.11 0.69
CA VAL A 83 1.63 -8.82 0.30
C VAL A 83 2.20 -8.21 -0.98
N GLY A 84 3.48 -7.84 -0.96
CA GLY A 84 4.19 -7.33 -2.15
C GLY A 84 3.66 -5.97 -2.59
N TRP A 85 4.04 -4.92 -1.87
CA TRP A 85 3.61 -3.56 -2.15
C TRP A 85 4.79 -2.67 -2.52
N MET A 86 4.62 -1.89 -3.58
CA MET A 86 5.51 -0.82 -3.97
C MET A 86 4.74 0.50 -3.93
N LEU A 87 5.16 1.41 -3.06
CA LEU A 87 4.54 2.72 -2.88
C LEU A 87 5.58 3.80 -3.17
N CYS A 88 5.26 4.67 -4.11
CA CYS A 88 6.15 5.75 -4.53
C CYS A 88 5.39 7.08 -4.56
N GLY A 89 5.75 7.99 -3.67
CA GLY A 89 5.22 9.36 -3.65
C GLY A 89 4.82 9.81 -2.25
N LEU A 90 3.55 10.19 -2.08
CA LEU A 90 3.01 10.69 -0.83
C LEU A 90 1.88 9.78 -0.34
N ASP A 91 2.21 8.92 0.61
CA ASP A 91 1.38 7.77 0.95
C ASP A 91 1.01 7.76 2.43
N VAL A 92 -0.27 7.52 2.72
CA VAL A 92 -0.78 7.24 4.06
C VAL A 92 -1.40 5.85 4.05
N VAL A 93 -0.90 4.98 4.92
CA VAL A 93 -1.29 3.57 4.93
C VAL A 93 -1.73 3.14 6.32
N TRP A 94 -2.87 2.46 6.37
CA TRP A 94 -3.30 1.64 7.48
C TRP A 94 -3.38 0.18 7.04
N ALA A 95 -2.56 -0.66 7.63
CA ALA A 95 -2.53 -2.10 7.38
C ALA A 95 -2.78 -2.88 8.68
N GLY A 96 -3.47 -4.02 8.58
CA GLY A 96 -3.35 -5.05 9.60
C GLY A 96 -1.97 -5.71 9.48
N CYS A 97 -1.87 -6.66 8.56
CA CYS A 97 -0.63 -7.41 8.31
C CYS A 97 -0.04 -7.03 6.95
N CYS A 98 1.25 -6.67 6.92
CA CYS A 98 2.00 -6.34 5.71
C CYS A 98 3.27 -7.20 5.57
N VAL A 99 3.50 -7.71 4.35
CA VAL A 99 4.70 -8.51 4.00
C VAL A 99 5.30 -8.00 2.70
N GLY A 100 6.60 -7.71 2.69
CA GLY A 100 7.34 -7.33 1.49
C GLY A 100 6.90 -5.97 0.96
N TRP A 101 7.26 -4.91 1.66
CA TRP A 101 6.91 -3.55 1.30
C TRP A 101 8.15 -2.74 0.94
N LEU A 102 8.05 -1.98 -0.14
CA LEU A 102 9.02 -0.97 -0.51
C LEU A 102 8.27 0.36 -0.62
N LEU A 103 8.60 1.30 0.26
CA LEU A 103 8.03 2.64 0.19
C LEU A 103 9.12 3.69 -0.04
N CYS A 104 8.85 4.57 -1.00
CA CYS A 104 9.73 5.62 -1.44
C CYS A 104 9.00 6.97 -1.43
N GLY A 105 9.56 7.96 -0.75
CA GLY A 105 9.01 9.32 -0.72
C GLY A 105 8.59 9.78 0.68
N LEU A 106 7.42 10.40 0.79
CA LEU A 106 6.83 10.86 2.05
C LEU A 106 5.76 9.88 2.51
N VAL A 107 6.03 9.14 3.58
CA VAL A 107 5.23 7.97 3.92
C VAL A 107 4.81 8.00 5.38
N VAL A 108 3.52 7.77 5.65
CA VAL A 108 3.00 7.52 6.99
C VAL A 108 2.35 6.16 7.02
N VAL A 109 2.79 5.28 7.92
CA VAL A 109 2.18 3.95 8.05
C VAL A 109 1.82 3.59 9.49
N TRP A 110 0.66 2.98 9.61
CA TRP A 110 0.21 2.23 10.77
C TRP A 110 0.01 0.77 10.40
N ALA A 111 0.70 -0.13 11.07
CA ALA A 111 0.60 -1.56 10.87
C ALA A 111 0.52 -2.32 12.19
N SER A 112 -0.27 -3.40 12.27
CA SER A 112 -0.21 -4.28 13.45
C SER A 112 1.02 -5.18 13.38
N CYS A 113 1.29 -5.75 12.20
CA CYS A 113 2.43 -6.63 11.95
C CYS A 113 3.06 -6.32 10.58
N CYS A 114 4.38 -6.17 10.54
CA CYS A 114 5.13 -5.88 9.31
C CYS A 114 6.37 -6.77 9.20
N VAL A 115 6.57 -7.33 8.01
CA VAL A 115 7.73 -8.18 7.68
C VAL A 115 8.34 -7.71 6.37
N ASP A 116 9.67 -7.67 6.29
CA ASP A 116 10.44 -7.31 5.10
C ASP A 116 10.08 -5.92 4.56
N TRP A 117 10.57 -4.89 5.24
CA TRP A 117 10.28 -3.50 4.90
C TRP A 117 11.52 -2.76 4.42
N LEU A 118 11.36 -2.04 3.31
CA LEU A 118 12.36 -1.10 2.81
C LEU A 118 11.72 0.27 2.68
N LEU A 119 12.28 1.24 3.37
CA LEU A 119 11.80 2.61 3.42
C LEU A 119 12.91 3.55 2.96
N CYS A 120 12.60 4.38 1.96
CA CYS A 120 13.52 5.35 1.40
C CYS A 120 12.85 6.73 1.36
N GLY A 121 13.33 7.69 2.13
CA GLY A 121 12.85 9.07 2.08
C GLY A 121 12.55 9.63 3.45
N LEU A 122 11.33 10.12 3.65
CA LEU A 122 10.89 10.70 4.91
C LEU A 122 9.66 9.95 5.39
N ALA A 123 9.75 9.34 6.56
CA ALA A 123 8.66 8.48 7.01
C ALA A 123 8.38 8.50 8.50
N VAL A 124 7.12 8.19 8.81
CA VAL A 124 6.63 7.97 10.16
C VAL A 124 5.93 6.63 10.19
N VAL A 125 6.40 5.70 11.03
CA VAL A 125 5.87 4.34 11.13
C VAL A 125 5.48 3.99 12.55
N TRP A 126 4.26 3.48 12.72
CA TRP A 126 3.78 2.84 13.93
C TRP A 126 3.47 1.37 13.65
N ALA A 127 4.22 0.49 14.31
CA ALA A 127 4.10 -0.95 14.18
C ALA A 127 3.83 -1.61 15.53
N GLY A 128 2.94 -2.60 15.57
CA GLY A 128 2.85 -3.50 16.72
C GLY A 128 4.09 -4.40 16.78
N CYS A 129 4.30 -5.20 15.73
CA CYS A 129 5.45 -6.07 15.56
C CYS A 129 6.12 -5.82 14.21
N CYS A 130 7.45 -5.81 14.20
CA CYS A 130 8.25 -5.55 13.02
C CYS A 130 9.43 -6.51 12.88
N VAL A 131 9.60 -7.09 11.68
CA VAL A 131 10.69 -8.01 11.36
C VAL A 131 11.38 -7.57 10.06
N ASP A 132 12.71 -7.48 10.07
CA ASP A 132 13.61 -7.17 8.95
C ASP A 132 13.31 -5.85 8.20
N TRP A 133 13.92 -4.77 8.70
CA TRP A 133 13.63 -3.39 8.24
C TRP A 133 14.90 -2.71 7.74
N LEU A 134 14.80 -2.08 6.58
CA LEU A 134 15.83 -1.21 6.03
C LEU A 134 15.25 0.20 5.90
N LEU A 135 15.81 1.13 6.69
CA LEU A 135 15.37 2.52 6.76
C LEU A 135 16.47 3.42 6.22
N CYS A 136 16.16 4.19 5.18
CA CYS A 136 17.08 5.09 4.49
C CYS A 136 16.47 6.50 4.40
N GLY A 137 17.00 7.45 5.17
CA GLY A 137 16.61 8.85 5.09
C GLY A 137 16.30 9.46 6.45
N LEU A 138 15.11 10.03 6.59
CA LEU A 138 14.65 10.71 7.80
C LEU A 138 13.40 10.01 8.34
N ASP A 139 13.60 9.12 9.30
CA ASP A 139 12.57 8.17 9.71
C ASP A 139 12.29 8.26 11.20
N VAL A 140 11.01 8.21 11.56
CA VAL A 140 10.54 8.09 12.94
C VAL A 140 9.71 6.82 13.07
N VAL A 141 10.16 5.91 13.93
CA VAL A 141 9.51 4.60 14.11
C VAL A 141 9.15 4.39 15.57
N TRP A 142 7.88 4.08 15.84
CA TRP A 142 7.52 3.36 17.06
C TRP A 142 7.14 1.93 16.74
N ALA A 143 7.72 1.01 17.53
CA ALA A 143 7.43 -0.39 17.42
C ALA A 143 7.18 -1.01 18.80
N GLY A 144 6.19 -1.90 18.92
CA GLY A 144 6.05 -2.72 20.12
C GLY A 144 7.22 -3.70 20.26
N CYS A 145 7.37 -4.58 19.27
CA CYS A 145 8.46 -5.55 19.18
C CYS A 145 9.16 -5.44 17.83
N CYS A 146 10.49 -5.39 17.82
CA CYS A 146 11.28 -5.37 16.59
C CYS A 146 12.30 -6.52 16.55
N VAL A 147 12.51 -7.11 15.36
CA VAL A 147 13.63 -8.02 15.06
C VAL A 147 14.33 -7.60 13.77
N GLY A 148 15.66 -7.40 13.80
CA GLY A 148 16.48 -7.13 12.60
C GLY A 148 16.24 -5.76 11.94
N TRP A 149 17.26 -4.89 11.94
CA TRP A 149 17.18 -3.60 11.24
C TRP A 149 18.53 -3.10 10.72
N LEU A 150 18.45 -2.38 9.61
CA LEU A 150 19.53 -1.60 9.02
C LEU A 150 19.05 -0.17 8.85
N LEU A 151 19.81 0.76 9.43
CA LEU A 151 19.47 2.18 9.47
C LEU A 151 20.54 2.98 8.73
N CYS A 152 20.12 3.85 7.82
CA CYS A 152 20.97 4.76 7.07
C CYS A 152 20.34 6.17 7.08
N GLY A 153 21.03 7.16 7.64
CA GLY A 153 20.51 8.52 7.75
C GLY A 153 20.09 8.88 9.17
N LEU A 154 19.13 9.80 9.31
CA LEU A 154 18.64 10.27 10.60
C LEU A 154 17.39 9.46 10.98
N VAL A 155 17.58 8.43 11.79
CA VAL A 155 16.49 7.56 12.23
C VAL A 155 16.30 7.66 13.74
N VAL A 156 15.06 7.88 14.15
CA VAL A 156 14.63 7.80 15.56
C VAL A 156 13.74 6.57 15.72
N VAL A 157 14.19 5.61 16.52
CA VAL A 157 13.43 4.39 16.81
C VAL A 157 13.11 4.34 18.30
N GLN A 158 11.83 4.13 18.63
CA GLN A 158 11.40 3.82 19.98
C GLN A 158 10.72 2.45 19.97
N THR A 159 11.25 1.54 20.77
CA THR A 159 10.82 0.15 20.79
C THR A 159 10.50 -0.33 22.19
N GLY A 160 9.49 -1.20 22.32
CA GLY A 160 9.18 -1.88 23.59
C GLY A 160 10.14 -3.04 23.86
N CYS A 161 10.34 -3.91 22.87
CA CYS A 161 11.25 -5.05 22.90
C CYS A 161 12.02 -5.13 21.58
N CYS A 162 13.34 -5.34 21.64
CA CYS A 162 14.20 -5.35 20.46
C CYS A 162 15.17 -6.54 20.48
N VAL A 163 15.23 -7.28 19.36
CA VAL A 163 16.26 -8.30 19.10
C VAL A 163 17.01 -7.90 17.83
N GLY A 164 18.29 -7.58 17.98
CA GLY A 164 19.16 -7.16 16.87
C GLY A 164 19.73 -8.32 16.07
#